data_AF-A0A8F3IJK6-F1
#
_entry.id   AF-A0A8F3IJK6-F1
#
_cell.length_a   1.000
_cell.length_b   1.000
_cell.length_c   1.000
_cell.angle_alpha   90.00
_cell.angle_beta   90.00
_cell.angle_gamma   90.00
#
_symmetry.space_group_name_H-M   'P 1'
#
loop_
_entity.id
_entity.type
_entity.pdbx_description
1 polymer ?
#
loop_
_entity_poly.entity_id
_entity_poly.type
_entity_poly.pdbx_seq_one_letter_code
_entity_poly.pdbx_strand_id
1 'polypeptide(L)'
;MTRIQEQGSASSERMLERLRWRSRRGLLEMDLLLQRFLEHHLVTLTSGELDQYGEVLQLDDNGLLDRVLGRIPCEPEWVALLEKIGET
;
A
#
# COMPACT_ATOMS: atom_id res chain seq x y z
N MET A 1 -27.31 17.16 24.56
CA MET A 1 -26.77 15.78 24.68
C MET A 1 -26.00 15.46 23.41
N THR A 2 -24.76 15.96 23.32
CA THR A 2 -23.93 15.93 22.11
C THR A 2 -23.28 14.55 21.99
N ARG A 3 -23.71 13.76 20.99
CA ARG A 3 -23.14 12.47 20.65
C ARG A 3 -21.82 12.69 19.90
N ILE A 4 -20.72 12.76 20.64
CA ILE A 4 -19.36 12.76 20.11
C ILE A 4 -18.94 11.30 20.01
N GLN A 5 -19.12 10.64 18.85
CA GLN A 5 -18.57 9.30 18.60
C GLN A 5 -18.70 8.87 17.13
N GLU A 6 -18.13 9.62 16.15
CA GLU A 6 -17.96 9.11 14.75
C GLU A 6 -16.71 9.68 14.04
N GLN A 7 -15.69 10.16 14.75
CA GLN A 7 -14.53 10.84 14.09
C GLN A 7 -13.33 9.93 13.79
N GLY A 8 -13.41 8.62 14.08
CA GLY A 8 -12.29 7.68 13.90
C GLY A 8 -12.24 6.94 12.56
N SER A 9 -13.37 6.80 11.85
CA SER A 9 -13.45 5.95 10.64
C SER A 9 -13.13 6.74 9.35
N ALA A 10 -13.72 7.93 9.20
CA ALA A 10 -13.64 8.71 7.96
C ALA A 10 -12.22 9.16 7.57
N SER A 11 -11.31 9.31 8.54
CA SER A 11 -9.92 9.70 8.25
C SER A 11 -9.12 8.54 7.67
N SER A 12 -9.34 7.33 8.19
CA SER A 12 -8.72 6.10 7.68
C SER A 12 -9.27 5.77 6.30
N GLU A 13 -10.59 5.78 6.12
CA GLU A 13 -11.22 5.52 4.81
C GLU A 13 -10.67 6.43 3.70
N ARG A 14 -10.54 7.74 3.97
CA ARG A 14 -9.93 8.68 3.02
C ARG A 14 -8.45 8.42 2.74
N MET A 15 -7.70 7.89 3.71
CA MET A 15 -6.31 7.45 3.50
C MET A 15 -6.28 6.24 2.58
N LEU A 16 -7.13 5.24 2.82
CA LEU A 16 -7.24 4.03 2.01
C LEU A 16 -7.64 4.36 0.56
N GLU A 17 -8.61 5.25 0.36
CA GLU A 17 -9.01 5.73 -0.96
C GLU A 17 -7.85 6.44 -1.69
N ARG A 18 -7.05 7.23 -0.97
CA ARG A 18 -5.86 7.89 -1.53
C ARG A 18 -4.81 6.89 -1.99
N LEU A 19 -4.53 5.87 -1.18
CA LEU A 19 -3.56 4.82 -1.50
C LEU A 19 -4.04 3.96 -2.66
N ARG A 20 -5.34 3.62 -2.70
CA ARG A 20 -5.96 2.92 -3.82
C ARG A 20 -5.86 3.73 -5.11
N TRP A 21 -6.09 5.04 -5.07
CA TRP A 21 -5.91 5.92 -6.23
C TRP A 21 -4.44 6.03 -6.68
N ARG A 22 -3.49 6.10 -5.75
CA ARG A 22 -2.05 6.15 -6.07
C ARG A 22 -1.47 4.84 -6.59
N SER A 23 -2.15 3.72 -6.32
CA SER A 23 -1.75 2.40 -6.83
C SER A 23 -2.17 2.17 -8.28
N ARG A 24 -3.01 3.07 -8.85
CA ARG A 24 -3.38 3.02 -10.26
C ARG A 24 -2.26 3.57 -11.13
N ARG A 25 -1.48 2.68 -11.71
CA ARG A 25 -0.27 3.02 -12.46
C ARG A 25 -0.41 2.65 -13.95
N GLY A 26 0.51 3.15 -14.78
CA GLY A 26 0.46 2.95 -16.24
C GLY A 26 0.73 1.52 -16.70
N LEU A 27 1.31 0.68 -15.82
CA LEU A 27 1.60 -0.73 -16.07
C LEU A 27 0.50 -1.62 -15.49
N LEU A 28 -0.16 -2.39 -16.37
CA LEU A 28 -1.27 -3.27 -16.00
C LEU A 28 -0.84 -4.36 -14.99
N GLU A 29 0.33 -4.95 -15.18
CA GLU A 29 0.87 -5.96 -14.25
C GLU A 29 1.05 -5.39 -12.84
N MET A 30 1.49 -4.13 -12.75
CA MET A 30 1.69 -3.46 -11.47
C MET A 30 0.35 -3.05 -10.85
N ASP A 31 -0.59 -2.55 -11.64
CA ASP A 31 -1.94 -2.23 -11.17
C ASP A 31 -2.65 -3.48 -10.61
N LEU A 32 -2.58 -4.62 -11.29
CA LEU A 32 -3.20 -5.88 -10.84
C LEU A 32 -2.57 -6.39 -9.54
N LEU A 33 -1.24 -6.40 -9.46
CA LEU A 33 -0.52 -6.86 -8.28
C LEU A 33 -0.82 -5.98 -7.06
N LEU A 34 -0.79 -4.66 -7.23
CA LEU A 34 -1.13 -3.71 -6.16
C LEU A 34 -2.62 -3.78 -5.80
N GLN A 35 -3.53 -3.91 -6.76
CA GLN A 35 -4.96 -4.07 -6.46
C GLN A 35 -5.23 -5.32 -5.62
N ARG A 36 -4.65 -6.47 -5.99
CA ARG A 36 -4.82 -7.73 -5.26
C ARG A 36 -4.26 -7.62 -3.85
N PHE A 37 -3.07 -7.05 -3.71
CA PHE A 37 -2.49 -6.76 -2.41
C PHE A 37 -3.39 -5.86 -1.57
N LEU A 38 -3.91 -4.77 -2.12
CA LEU A 38 -4.81 -3.86 -1.41
C LEU A 38 -6.10 -4.58 -0.99
N GLU A 39 -6.72 -5.39 -1.85
CA GLU A 39 -7.96 -6.10 -1.48
C GLU A 39 -7.76 -7.06 -0.30
N HIS A 40 -6.60 -7.71 -0.21
CA HIS A 40 -6.29 -8.66 0.85
C HIS A 40 -5.70 -8.02 2.11
N HIS A 41 -4.85 -7.00 1.94
CA HIS A 41 -4.04 -6.46 3.03
C HIS A 41 -4.47 -5.07 3.50
N LEU A 42 -5.14 -4.23 2.70
CA LEU A 42 -5.47 -2.83 3.05
C LEU A 42 -6.25 -2.68 4.37
N VAL A 43 -7.10 -3.65 4.70
CA VAL A 43 -7.86 -3.70 5.96
C VAL A 43 -7.09 -4.31 7.14
N THR A 44 -5.98 -4.99 6.85
CA THR A 44 -5.10 -5.63 7.86
C THR A 44 -3.84 -4.83 8.15
N LEU A 45 -3.47 -3.88 7.27
CA LEU A 45 -2.28 -3.05 7.43
C LEU A 45 -2.45 -2.10 8.61
N THR A 46 -1.39 -1.99 9.40
CA THR A 46 -1.32 -1.00 10.47
C THR A 46 -1.04 0.40 9.91
N SER A 47 -1.29 1.45 10.71
CA SER A 47 -1.02 2.83 10.30
C SER A 47 0.44 3.07 9.89
N GLY A 48 1.41 2.36 10.49
CA GLY A 48 2.82 2.43 10.11
C GLY A 48 3.09 1.79 8.74
N GLU A 49 2.47 0.65 8.45
CA GLU A 49 2.63 0.01 7.14
C GLU A 49 1.92 0.79 6.03
N LEU A 50 0.81 1.49 6.34
CA LEU A 50 0.14 2.38 5.39
C LEU A 50 1.02 3.60 5.02
N ASP A 51 1.79 4.10 6.00
CA ASP A 51 2.75 5.19 5.78
C ASP A 51 3.91 4.71 4.90
N GLN A 52 4.50 3.56 5.24
CA GLN A 52 5.53 2.91 4.42
C GLN A 52 5.05 2.60 3.00
N TYR A 53 3.81 2.13 2.85
CA TYR A 53 3.22 1.90 1.53
C TYR A 53 3.06 3.21 0.74
N GLY A 54 2.71 4.30 1.41
CA GLY A 54 2.69 5.64 0.82
C GLY A 54 4.07 6.10 0.31
N GLU A 55 5.13 5.84 1.07
CA GLU A 55 6.53 6.10 0.69
C GLU A 55 6.95 5.25 -0.52
N VAL A 56 6.65 3.96 -0.49
CA VAL A 56 6.92 3.01 -1.58
C VAL A 56 6.19 3.43 -2.86
N LEU A 57 4.97 3.95 -2.74
CA LEU A 57 4.20 4.49 -3.87
C LEU A 57 4.80 5.78 -4.47
N GLN A 58 5.77 6.44 -3.82
CA GLN A 58 6.53 7.53 -4.44
C GLN A 58 7.66 7.05 -5.35
N LEU A 59 8.01 5.76 -5.31
CA LEU A 59 9.06 5.18 -6.16
C LEU A 59 8.58 4.97 -7.60
N ASP A 60 9.54 4.98 -8.53
CA ASP A 60 9.31 4.66 -9.94
C ASP A 60 8.76 3.24 -10.11
N ASP A 61 7.83 3.08 -11.06
CA ASP A 61 7.21 1.80 -11.41
C ASP A 61 8.19 0.65 -11.59
N ASN A 62 9.26 0.90 -12.33
CA ASN A 62 10.25 -0.12 -12.64
C ASN A 62 11.04 -0.48 -11.39
N GLY A 63 11.40 0.52 -10.59
CA GLY A 63 12.11 0.31 -9.33
C GLY A 63 11.26 -0.42 -8.30
N LEU A 64 9.95 -0.19 -8.28
CA LEU A 64 9.02 -0.89 -7.41
C LEU A 64 8.88 -2.35 -7.84
N LEU A 65 8.61 -2.59 -9.12
CA LEU A 65 8.51 -3.94 -9.70
C LEU A 65 9.76 -4.75 -9.41
N ASP A 66 10.93 -4.17 -9.65
CA ASP A 66 12.20 -4.86 -9.51
C ASP A 66 12.50 -5.22 -8.04
N ARG A 67 12.07 -4.39 -7.09
CA ARG A 67 12.11 -4.70 -5.64
C ARG A 67 11.13 -5.81 -5.25
N VAL A 68 9.89 -5.75 -5.74
CA VAL A 68 8.88 -6.80 -5.49
C VAL A 68 9.35 -8.14 -6.06
N LEU A 69 9.97 -8.13 -7.24
CA LEU A 69 10.53 -9.32 -7.88
C LEU A 69 11.87 -9.79 -7.25
N GLY A 70 12.37 -9.11 -6.21
CA GLY A 70 13.63 -9.44 -5.54
C GLY A 70 14.89 -9.24 -6.38
N ARG A 71 14.81 -8.43 -7.45
CA ARG A 71 15.91 -8.13 -8.36
C ARG A 71 16.80 -6.97 -7.87
N ILE A 72 16.24 -6.04 -7.08
CA ILE A 72 16.97 -4.97 -6.37
C ILE A 72 16.85 -5.17 -4.85
N PRO A 73 17.92 -4.91 -4.08
CA PRO A 73 17.85 -4.91 -2.62
C PRO A 73 16.87 -3.85 -2.11
N CYS A 74 15.92 -4.28 -1.27
CA CYS A 74 14.99 -3.37 -0.61
C CYS A 74 15.48 -2.99 0.79
N GLU A 75 15.04 -1.82 1.25
CA GLU A 75 15.34 -1.37 2.61
C GLU A 75 14.62 -2.25 3.63
N PRO A 76 15.26 -2.56 4.79
CA PRO A 76 14.72 -3.48 5.78
C PRO A 76 13.34 -3.07 6.29
N GLU A 77 13.01 -1.78 6.22
CA GLU A 77 11.73 -1.22 6.63
C GLU A 77 10.58 -1.60 5.67
N TRP A 78 10.88 -1.85 4.39
CA TRP A 78 9.89 -2.24 3.37
C TRP A 78 9.91 -3.73 3.05
N VAL A 79 10.93 -4.48 3.48
CA VAL A 79 11.05 -5.94 3.27
C VAL A 79 9.75 -6.64 3.66
N ALA A 80 9.28 -6.44 4.89
CA ALA A 80 8.08 -7.11 5.40
C ALA A 80 6.81 -6.77 4.60
N LEU A 81 6.72 -5.55 4.07
CA LEU A 81 5.59 -5.12 3.24
C LEU A 81 5.67 -5.73 1.84
N LEU A 82 6.86 -5.74 1.24
CA LEU A 82 7.12 -6.29 -0.09
C LEU A 82 6.97 -7.82 -0.12
N GLU A 83 7.37 -8.51 0.94
CA GLU A 83 7.13 -9.95 1.10
C GLU A 83 5.62 -10.26 1.07
N LYS A 84 4.81 -9.52 1.82
CA LYS A 84 3.34 -9.67 1.79
C LYS A 84 2.74 -9.40 0.40
N ILE A 85 3.30 -8.42 -0.33
CA ILE A 85 2.89 -8.14 -1.72
C ILE A 85 3.23 -9.31 -2.64
N GLY A 86 4.41 -9.91 -2.48
CA GLY A 86 4.86 -11.05 -3.29
C GLY A 86 4.15 -12.38 -2.99
N GLU A 87 3.64 -12.56 -1.76
CA GLU A 87 2.89 -13.75 -1.35
C GLU A 87 1.42 -13.76 -1.82
N THR A 88 0.88 -12.63 -2.30
CA THR A 88 -0.54 -12.47 -2.68
C THR A 88 -0.85 -13.05 -4.05
#